data_AF-A0A8C5KRU9-F1
#
_entry.id   AF-A0A8C5KRU9-F1
#
_cell.length_a   1.000
_cell.length_b   1.000
_cell.length_c   1.000
_cell.angle_alpha   90.00
_cell.angle_beta   90.00
_cell.angle_gamma   90.00
#
_symmetry.space_group_name_H-M   'P 1'
#
loop_
_entity.id
_entity.type
_entity.pdbx_description
1 polymer ?
#
loop_
_entity_poly.entity_id
_entity_poly.type
_entity_poly.pdbx_seq_one_letter_code
_entity_poly.pdbx_strand_id
1 'polypeptide(L)'
;MSAHGAVWGRVRSRLRAFPERLAACGAEAAAYGRCVQASTAPGGHLRKDLCAPEFEALRSCFAAAVSGKGGCVMVLEVQESP
;
A
#
# COMPACT_ATOMS: atom_id res chain seq x y z
N MET A 1 -14.77 -32.10 -0.01
CA MET A 1 -14.65 -30.63 -0.13
C MET A 1 -14.47 -30.30 -1.60
N SER A 2 -15.33 -29.48 -2.20
CA SER A 2 -15.25 -29.16 -3.64
C SER A 2 -13.99 -28.35 -3.96
N ALA A 3 -13.40 -28.56 -5.15
CA ALA A 3 -12.23 -27.82 -5.61
C ALA A 3 -12.43 -26.29 -5.56
N HIS A 4 -13.65 -25.81 -5.84
CA HIS A 4 -14.04 -24.41 -5.66
C HIS A 4 -13.91 -23.93 -4.21
N GLY A 5 -14.31 -24.74 -3.22
CA GLY A 5 -14.18 -24.38 -1.79
C GLY A 5 -12.73 -24.18 -1.37
N ALA A 6 -11.80 -24.99 -1.91
CA ALA A 6 -10.37 -24.86 -1.65
C ALA A 6 -9.77 -23.58 -2.29
N VAL A 7 -10.24 -23.19 -3.48
CA VAL A 7 -9.83 -21.94 -4.14
C VAL A 7 -10.31 -20.72 -3.36
N TRP A 8 -11.61 -20.67 -3.01
CA TRP A 8 -12.18 -19.57 -2.23
C TRP A 8 -11.59 -19.47 -0.82
N GLY A 9 -11.25 -20.61 -0.21
CA GLY A 9 -10.51 -20.66 1.06
C GLY A 9 -9.14 -19.97 0.98
N ARG A 10 -8.36 -20.24 -0.07
CA ARG A 10 -7.06 -19.59 -0.30
C ARG A 10 -7.18 -18.09 -0.53
N VAL A 11 -8.15 -17.66 -1.35
CA VAL A 11 -8.40 -16.23 -1.60
C VAL A 11 -8.74 -15.50 -0.30
N ARG A 12 -9.68 -16.03 0.49
CA ARG A 12 -10.08 -15.42 1.76
C ARG A 12 -8.94 -15.38 2.78
N SER A 13 -8.11 -16.42 2.82
CA SER A 13 -6.92 -16.44 3.67
C SER A 13 -5.92 -15.34 3.28
N ARG A 14 -5.71 -15.10 1.99
CA ARG A 14 -4.85 -14.02 1.50
C ARG A 14 -5.39 -12.64 1.85
N LEU A 15 -6.69 -12.42 1.67
CA LEU A 15 -7.36 -11.17 2.04
C LEU A 15 -7.26 -10.88 3.55
N ARG A 16 -7.37 -11.91 4.40
CA ARG A 16 -7.22 -11.76 5.86
C ARG A 16 -5.79 -11.43 6.29
N ALA A 17 -4.78 -11.94 5.58
CA ALA A 17 -3.38 -11.67 5.88
C ALA A 17 -2.89 -10.33 5.30
N PHE A 18 -3.67 -9.70 4.42
CA PHE A 18 -3.29 -8.49 3.71
C PHE A 18 -3.04 -7.28 4.64
N PRO A 19 -3.92 -6.95 5.61
CA PRO A 19 -3.68 -5.81 6.51
C PRO A 19 -2.39 -5.96 7.31
N GLU A 20 -2.12 -7.15 7.85
CA GLU A 20 -0.87 -7.47 8.57
C GLU A 20 0.37 -7.27 7.68
N ARG A 21 0.31 -7.70 6.42
CA ARG A 21 1.42 -7.51 5.47
C ARG A 21 1.68 -6.03 5.17
N LEU A 22 0.64 -5.21 5.04
CA LEU A 22 0.82 -3.78 4.84
C LEU A 22 1.26 -3.06 6.11
N ALA A 23 0.83 -3.53 7.29
CA ALA A 23 1.24 -2.96 8.57
C ALA A 23 2.76 -3.05 8.79
N ALA A 24 3.43 -4.02 8.17
CA ALA A 24 4.89 -4.11 8.15
C ALA A 24 5.58 -2.89 7.50
N CYS A 25 4.88 -2.14 6.63
CA CYS A 25 5.35 -0.91 5.99
C CYS A 25 5.01 0.36 6.79
N GLY A 26 4.76 0.23 8.10
CA GLY A 26 4.31 1.33 8.95
C GLY A 26 5.32 2.47 9.06
N ALA A 27 6.63 2.18 8.94
CA ALA A 27 7.67 3.19 9.01
C ALA A 27 7.64 4.13 7.80
N GLU A 28 7.52 3.55 6.60
CA GLU A 28 7.39 4.26 5.33
C GLU A 28 6.08 5.05 5.28
N ALA A 29 4.98 4.45 5.74
CA ALA A 29 3.67 5.11 5.82
C ALA A 29 3.70 6.33 6.75
N ALA A 30 4.37 6.22 7.90
CA ALA A 30 4.54 7.32 8.82
C ALA A 30 5.43 8.43 8.24
N ALA A 31 6.47 8.09 7.47
CA ALA A 31 7.32 9.08 6.79
C ALA A 31 6.51 9.89 5.76
N TYR A 32 5.76 9.20 4.90
CA TYR A 32 4.88 9.87 3.92
C TYR A 32 3.83 10.75 4.60
N GLY A 33 3.16 10.22 5.63
CA GLY A 33 2.18 11.00 6.40
C GLY A 33 2.75 12.26 7.03
N ARG A 34 3.97 12.21 7.59
CA ARG A 34 4.65 13.40 8.13
C ARG A 34 4.95 14.44 7.06
N CYS A 35 5.42 14.03 5.88
CA CYS A 35 5.66 14.94 4.77
C CYS A 35 4.36 15.64 4.32
N VAL A 36 3.28 14.87 4.17
CA VAL A 36 1.96 15.40 3.78
C VAL A 36 1.44 16.38 4.84
N GLN A 37 1.50 16.00 6.12
CA GLN A 37 1.06 16.87 7.22
C GLN A 37 1.85 18.17 7.30
N ALA A 38 3.17 18.12 7.12
CA ALA A 38 4.01 19.32 7.09
C ALA A 38 3.62 20.25 5.91
N SER A 39 3.23 19.66 4.79
CA SER A 39 2.88 20.38 3.56
C SER A 39 1.47 20.95 3.55
N THR A 40 0.59 20.45 4.42
CA THR A 40 -0.79 20.95 4.61
C THR A 40 -0.94 21.83 5.86
N ALA A 41 0.16 22.12 6.57
CA ALA A 41 0.18 23.09 7.66
C ALA A 41 -0.30 24.48 7.18
N PRO A 42 -0.76 25.38 8.06
CA PRO A 42 -1.20 26.72 7.67
C PRO A 42 -0.15 27.45 6.83
N GLY A 43 -0.52 27.87 5.61
CA GLY A 43 0.40 28.48 4.64
C GLY A 43 1.17 27.49 3.75
N GLY A 44 1.02 26.19 3.98
CA GLY A 44 1.55 25.12 3.15
C GLY A 44 0.72 24.88 1.89
N HIS A 45 1.37 24.35 0.86
CA HIS A 45 0.74 23.95 -0.38
C HIS A 45 1.24 22.57 -0.79
N LEU A 46 0.43 21.55 -0.57
CA LEU A 46 0.73 20.20 -1.05
C LEU A 46 0.77 20.18 -2.57
N ARG A 47 1.89 19.74 -3.15
CA ARG A 47 2.02 19.41 -4.57
C ARG A 47 2.30 17.93 -4.70
N LYS A 48 1.85 17.33 -5.79
CA LYS A 48 1.96 15.91 -6.09
C LYS A 48 3.37 15.35 -5.87
N ASP A 49 4.39 16.08 -6.33
CA ASP A 49 5.78 15.60 -6.30
C ASP A 49 6.54 15.95 -5.01
N LEU A 50 5.93 16.71 -4.10
CA LEU A 50 6.62 17.23 -2.92
C LEU A 50 7.00 16.11 -1.93
N CYS A 51 6.15 15.10 -1.78
CA CYS A 51 6.40 13.90 -0.96
C CYS A 51 6.69 12.65 -1.81
N ALA A 52 7.16 12.84 -3.05
CA ALA A 52 7.48 11.75 -3.96
C ALA A 52 8.47 10.72 -3.39
N PRO A 53 9.58 11.10 -2.69
CA PRO A 53 10.53 10.10 -2.21
C PRO A 53 9.93 9.23 -1.09
N GLU A 54 9.15 9.79 -0.17
CA GLU A 54 8.46 9.03 0.88
C GLU A 54 7.37 8.13 0.29
N PHE A 55 6.65 8.64 -0.72
CA PHE A 55 5.63 7.88 -1.42
C PHE A 55 6.21 6.68 -2.16
N GLU A 56 7.34 6.84 -2.87
CA GLU A 56 7.98 5.74 -3.61
C GLU A 56 8.55 4.67 -2.66
N ALA A 57 9.10 5.07 -1.51
CA ALA A 57 9.51 4.14 -0.47
C ALA A 57 8.33 3.31 0.07
N LEU A 58 7.19 3.96 0.33
CA LEU A 58 5.96 3.29 0.77
C LEU A 58 5.43 2.33 -0.30
N ARG A 59 5.38 2.77 -1.55
CA ARG A 59 4.94 1.96 -2.69
C ARG A 59 5.82 0.73 -2.87
N SER A 60 7.14 0.89 -2.77
CA SER A 60 8.11 -0.20 -2.87
C SER A 60 7.90 -1.23 -1.76
N CYS A 61 7.66 -0.79 -0.52
CA CYS A 61 7.37 -1.70 0.58
C CYS A 61 6.07 -2.47 0.37
N PHE A 62 4.99 -1.81 -0.08
CA PHE A 62 3.73 -2.48 -0.40
C PHE A 62 3.91 -3.53 -1.50
N ALA A 63 4.63 -3.20 -2.58
CA ALA A 63 4.93 -4.14 -3.65
C ALA A 63 5.69 -5.38 -3.13
N ALA A 64 6.67 -5.20 -2.25
CA ALA A 64 7.40 -6.30 -1.62
C ALA A 64 6.49 -7.15 -0.71
N ALA A 65 5.66 -6.51 0.12
CA ALA A 65 4.77 -7.17 1.08
C ALA A 65 3.70 -8.05 0.40
N VAL A 66 3.25 -7.68 -0.80
CA VAL A 66 2.20 -8.39 -1.55
C VAL A 66 2.73 -9.39 -2.58
N SER A 67 4.01 -9.31 -2.96
CA SER A 67 4.62 -10.19 -3.99
C SER A 67 4.84 -11.64 -3.54
N GLY A 68 4.46 -12.03 -2.31
CA GLY A 68 4.53 -13.40 -1.84
C GLY A 68 3.60 -14.35 -2.61
N LYS A 69 4.17 -15.17 -3.51
CA LYS A 69 3.60 -16.32 -4.24
C LYS A 69 2.06 -16.44 -4.20
N GLY A 70 1.41 -15.62 -5.03
CA GLY A 70 0.05 -15.83 -5.51
C GLY A 70 -1.01 -14.78 -5.15
N GLY A 71 -0.66 -13.56 -4.76
CA GLY A 71 -1.66 -12.49 -4.64
C GLY A 71 -2.23 -12.07 -5.99
N CYS A 72 -3.56 -11.97 -6.11
CA CYS A 72 -4.14 -10.99 -7.03
C CYS A 72 -3.49 -9.66 -6.67
N VAL A 73 -2.79 -9.06 -7.63
CA VAL A 73 -2.33 -7.69 -7.53
C VAL A 73 -3.59 -6.86 -7.25
N MET A 74 -3.81 -6.44 -6.00
CA MET A 74 -4.56 -5.21 -5.79
C MET A 74 -3.64 -4.18 -6.39
N VAL A 75 -3.91 -3.87 -7.65
CA VAL A 75 -3.16 -2.87 -8.38
C VAL A 75 -3.35 -1.63 -7.54
N LEU A 76 -2.30 -1.27 -6.80
CA LEU A 76 -2.05 0.09 -6.41
C LEU A 76 -1.79 0.82 -7.72
N GLU A 77 -2.81 0.94 -8.57
CA GLU A 77 -2.95 2.06 -9.47
C GLU A 77 -3.20 3.24 -8.54
N VAL A 78 -2.10 3.72 -7.96
CA VAL A 78 -1.95 5.15 -7.80
C VAL A 78 -1.81 5.64 -9.24
N GLN A 79 -2.96 5.73 -9.90
CA GLN A 79 -3.12 6.43 -11.15
C GLN A 79 -2.71 7.85 -10.80
N GLU A 80 -1.61 8.30 -11.38
CA GLU A 80 -1.34 9.71 -11.54
C GLU A 80 -2.61 10.36 -12.12
N SER A 81 -3.44 10.95 -11.27
CA SER A 81 -4.58 11.77 -11.72
C SER A 81 -4.01 13.13 -12.11
N PRO A 82 -4.33 13.67 -13.31
CA PRO A 82 -3.90 15.00 -13.72
C PRO A 82 -4.45 16.09 -12.81
#